data_AF-A0A6B3D2D9-F1
#
_entry.id   AF-A0A6B3D2D9-F1
#
_cell.length_a   1.000
_cell.length_b   1.000
_cell.length_c   1.000
_cell.angle_alpha   90.00
_cell.angle_beta   90.00
_cell.angle_gamma   90.00
#
_symmetry.space_group_name_H-M   'P 1'
#
loop_
_entity.id
_entity.type
_entity.pdbx_description
1 polymer ?
#
loop_
_entity_poly.entity_id
_entity_poly.type
_entity_poly.pdbx_seq_one_letter_code
_entity_poly.pdbx_strand_id
1 'polypeptide(L)' 'TLSTAEAISVVTGGLALSAHFGDGVLRPGDVAAGVLGAVVRDPGNDRVVWQEYLETVVRERDGWQDFYRACREVSA' A
#
# COMPACT_ATOMS: atom_id res chain seq x y z
N THR A 1 11.34 8.15 0.66
CA THR A 1 10.22 9.04 1.04
C THR A 1 9.33 9.22 -0.17
N LEU A 2 8.03 9.39 0.05
CA LEU A 2 7.03 9.50 -1.00
C LEU A 2 6.79 10.98 -1.33
N SER A 3 6.75 11.34 -2.61
CA SER A 3 6.53 12.73 -3.02
C SER A 3 5.06 13.15 -2.91
N THR A 4 4.78 14.46 -2.84
CA THR A 4 3.39 14.95 -2.79
C THR A 4 2.55 14.48 -3.97
N ALA A 5 3.13 14.46 -5.17
CA ALA A 5 2.44 14.00 -6.37
C ALA A 5 2.06 12.51 -6.25
N GLU A 6 2.97 11.67 -5.79
CA GLU A 6 2.69 10.25 -5.57
C GLU A 6 1.63 10.04 -4.49
N ALA A 7 1.62 10.85 -3.44
CA ALA A 7 0.63 10.73 -2.37
C ALA A 7 -0.77 11.02 -2.93
N ILE A 8 -0.89 12.08 -3.73
CA ILE A 8 -2.13 12.43 -4.41
C ILE A 8 -2.55 11.30 -5.37
N SER A 9 -1.63 10.75 -6.15
CA SER A 9 -1.91 9.66 -7.08
C SER A 9 -2.42 8.40 -6.36
N VAL A 10 -1.79 7.99 -5.26
CA VAL A 10 -2.22 6.82 -4.47
C VAL A 10 -3.61 7.03 -3.91
N VAL A 11 -3.87 8.18 -3.29
CA VAL A 11 -5.18 8.47 -2.69
C VAL A 11 -6.27 8.58 -3.74
N THR A 12 -6.02 9.29 -4.84
CA THR A 12 -7.01 9.48 -5.92
C THR A 12 -7.32 8.14 -6.61
N GLY A 13 -6.30 7.33 -6.85
CA GLY A 13 -6.48 5.97 -7.40
C GLY A 13 -7.30 5.08 -6.46
N GLY A 14 -6.99 5.08 -5.16
CA GLY A 14 -7.76 4.33 -4.17
C GLY A 14 -9.20 4.80 -4.06
N LEU A 15 -9.44 6.12 -4.10
CA LEU A 15 -10.81 6.66 -4.10
C LEU A 15 -11.59 6.20 -5.33
N ALA A 16 -10.97 6.21 -6.52
CA ALA A 16 -11.61 5.72 -7.74
C ALA A 16 -11.94 4.22 -7.65
N LEU A 17 -11.04 3.39 -7.12
CA LEU A 17 -11.28 1.96 -6.91
C LEU A 17 -12.41 1.73 -5.90
N SER A 18 -12.38 2.40 -4.76
CA SER A 18 -13.39 2.26 -3.71
C SER A 18 -14.79 2.71 -4.18
N ALA A 19 -14.87 3.74 -5.02
CA ALA A 19 -16.13 4.22 -5.59
C ALA A 19 -16.65 3.32 -6.72
N HIS A 20 -15.76 2.71 -7.51
CA HIS A 20 -16.17 1.90 -8.65
C HIS A 20 -16.49 0.45 -8.27
N PHE A 21 -15.74 -0.13 -7.33
CA PHE A 21 -15.86 -1.54 -6.94
C PHE A 21 -16.39 -1.75 -5.52
N GLY A 22 -16.47 -0.70 -4.70
CA GLY A 22 -16.88 -0.76 -3.31
C GLY A 22 -18.08 0.12 -2.99
N ASP A 23 -18.07 0.66 -1.77
CA ASP A 23 -19.11 1.54 -1.22
C ASP A 23 -18.67 3.01 -1.15
N GLY A 24 -17.57 3.36 -1.83
CA GLY A 24 -16.98 4.71 -1.80
C GLY A 24 -16.21 5.05 -0.52
N VAL A 25 -16.04 4.10 0.41
CA VAL A 25 -15.19 4.29 1.60
C VAL A 25 -13.78 3.79 1.32
N LEU A 26 -12.81 4.70 1.38
CA LEU A 26 -11.39 4.40 1.19
C LEU A 26 -10.86 3.53 2.33
N ARG A 27 -10.36 2.33 1.99
CA ARG A 27 -9.80 1.35 2.93
C ARG A 27 -8.32 1.06 2.61
N PRO A 28 -7.57 0.43 3.55
CA PRO A 28 -6.17 0.07 3.33
C PRO A 28 -5.92 -0.75 2.05
N GLY A 29 -6.85 -1.63 1.68
CA GLY A 29 -6.80 -2.40 0.42
C GLY A 29 -6.73 -1.52 -0.82
N ASP A 30 -7.47 -0.41 -0.84
CA ASP A 30 -7.57 0.48 -2.00
C ASP A 30 -6.28 1.26 -2.26
N VAL A 31 -5.45 1.45 -1.23
CA VAL A 31 -4.18 2.19 -1.32
C VAL A 31 -2.95 1.28 -1.37
N ALA A 32 -3.06 0.02 -0.94
CA ALA A 32 -1.91 -0.87 -0.79
C ALA A 32 -1.11 -1.08 -2.09
N ALA A 33 -1.79 -1.34 -3.21
CA ALA A 33 -1.14 -1.51 -4.51
C ALA A 33 -0.47 -0.21 -5.00
N GLY A 34 -1.11 0.94 -4.75
CA GLY A 34 -0.55 2.25 -5.10
C GLY A 34 0.71 2.57 -4.29
N VAL A 35 0.69 2.30 -2.98
CA VAL A 35 1.87 2.47 -2.12
C VAL A 35 2.99 1.53 -2.55
N LEU A 36 2.69 0.25 -2.83
CA LEU A 36 3.67 -0.70 -3.33
C LEU A 36 4.36 -0.18 -4.59
N GLY A 37 3.59 0.29 -5.58
CA GLY A 37 4.14 0.82 -6.83
C GLY A 37 4.93 2.13 -6.67
N ALA A 38 4.63 2.92 -5.64
CA ALA A 38 5.40 4.13 -5.33
C ALA A 38 6.72 3.84 -4.59
N VAL A 39 6.75 2.76 -3.78
CA VAL A 39 7.90 2.39 -2.97
C VAL A 39 8.87 1.47 -3.71
N VAL A 40 8.35 0.44 -4.39
CA VAL A 40 9.16 -0.56 -5.11
C VAL A 40 9.39 -0.09 -6.54
N ARG A 41 10.62 0.36 -6.85
CA ARG A 41 11.00 0.78 -8.20
C ARG A 41 11.86 -0.24 -8.92
N ASP A 42 12.73 -0.92 -8.20
CA ASP A 42 13.47 -2.10 -8.66
C ASP A 42 12.85 -3.36 -8.04
N PRO A 43 12.10 -4.17 -8.83
CA PRO A 43 11.45 -5.37 -8.32
C PRO A 43 12.41 -6.42 -7.74
N GLY A 44 13.68 -6.41 -8.12
CA GLY A 44 14.67 -7.36 -7.63
C GLY A 44 15.09 -7.06 -6.19
N ASN A 45 15.53 -5.81 -5.95
CA ASN A 45 16.11 -5.43 -4.68
C ASN A 45 15.07 -4.82 -3.71
N ASP A 46 14.21 -3.93 -4.19
CA ASP A 46 13.29 -3.16 -3.32
C ASP A 46 12.18 -4.04 -2.76
N ARG A 47 11.79 -5.12 -3.47
CA ARG A 47 10.76 -6.04 -3.03
C ARG A 47 11.16 -6.79 -1.75
N VAL A 48 12.43 -7.18 -1.64
CA VAL A 48 12.95 -7.87 -0.44
C VAL A 48 12.92 -6.91 0.76
N VAL A 49 13.43 -5.70 0.57
CA VAL A 49 13.44 -4.64 1.61
C VAL A 49 12.02 -4.30 2.05
N TRP A 50 11.08 -4.21 1.10
CA TRP A 50 9.67 -3.96 1.39
C TRP A 50 9.04 -5.08 2.24
N GLN A 51 9.30 -6.34 1.89
CA GLN A 51 8.80 -7.47 2.67
C GLN A 51 9.37 -7.49 4.09
N GLU A 52 10.66 -7.21 4.25
CA GLU A 52 11.27 -7.11 5.57
C GLU A 52 10.64 -5.97 6.39
N TYR A 53 10.41 -4.81 5.78
CA TYR A 53 9.72 -3.69 6.45
C TYR A 53 8.30 -4.05 6.89
N LEU A 54 7.54 -4.75 6.03
CA LEU A 54 6.20 -5.21 6.39
C LEU A 54 6.23 -6.17 7.59
N GLU A 55 7.13 -7.14 7.59
CA GLU A 55 7.22 -8.17 8.65
C GLU A 55 7.79 -7.64 9.96
N THR A 56 8.74 -6.70 9.92
CA THR A 56 9.47 -6.26 11.12
C THR A 56 8.92 -4.97 11.73
N VAL A 57 8.32 -4.09 10.91
CA VAL A 57 7.84 -2.78 11.38
C VAL A 57 6.33 -2.70 11.30
N VAL A 58 5.74 -2.97 10.14
CA VAL A 58 4.29 -2.74 9.95
C VAL A 58 3.47 -3.73 10.76
N ARG A 59 3.90 -4.99 10.78
CA ARG A 59 3.25 -6.08 11.54
C ARG A 59 3.17 -5.82 13.03
N GLU A 60 4.18 -5.18 13.64
CA GLU A 60 4.20 -4.91 15.08
C GLU A 60 3.57 -3.56 15.44
N ARG A 61 3.19 -2.75 14.45
CA ARG A 61 2.68 -1.40 14.67
C ARG A 61 1.17 -1.43 14.98
N ASP A 62 0.81 -0.92 16.14
CA ASP A 62 -0.58 -0.81 16.56
C ASP A 62 -1.39 0.07 15.57
N GLY A 63 -2.60 -0.40 15.23
CA GLY A 63 -3.48 0.22 14.25
C GLY A 63 -3.13 -0.02 12.77
N TRP A 64 -2.09 -0.79 12.44
CA TRP A 64 -1.64 -0.99 11.04
C TRP A 64 -1.95 -2.38 10.45
N GLN A 65 -2.64 -3.25 11.20
CA GLN A 65 -2.87 -4.65 10.79
C GLN A 65 -3.61 -4.80 9.47
N ASP A 66 -4.61 -3.96 9.21
CA ASP A 66 -5.37 -4.02 7.96
C ASP A 66 -4.53 -3.59 6.76
N PHE A 67 -3.62 -2.62 6.96
CA PHE A 67 -2.65 -2.24 5.93
C PHE A 67 -1.60 -3.32 5.69
N TYR A 68 -1.07 -3.94 6.76
CA TYR A 68 -0.15 -5.08 6.65
C TYR A 68 -0.78 -6.21 5.82
N ARG A 69 -2.01 -6.63 6.14
CA ARG A 69 -2.74 -7.67 5.40
C ARG A 69 -2.94 -7.30 3.93
N ALA A 70 -3.42 -6.08 3.67
CA ALA A 70 -3.62 -5.60 2.31
C ALA A 70 -2.31 -5.61 1.49
N CYS A 71 -1.20 -5.14 2.07
CA CYS A 71 0.09 -5.15 1.40
C CYS A 71 0.61 -6.57 1.14
N ARG A 72 0.34 -7.53 2.03
CA ARG A 72 0.68 -8.95 1.83
C ARG A 72 -0.10 -9.55 0.66
N GLU A 73 -1.39 -9.24 0.54
CA GLU A 73 -2.26 -9.74 -0.54
C GLU A 73 -1.81 -9.26 -1.93
N VAL A 74 -1.47 -7.97 -2.06
CA VAL A 74 -1.03 -7.39 -3.36
C VAL A 74 0.44 -7.69 -3.69
N SER A 75 1.22 -8.16 -2.71
CA SER A 75 2.62 -8.52 -2.90
C SER A 75 2.83 -10.00 -3.21
N ALA A 76 1.79 -10.83 -3.03
CA ALA A 76 1.79 -12.24 -3.41
C ALA A 76 1.92 -12.41 -4.93
#